data_AF-A0A2T6AT79-F1
#
_entry.id   AF-A0A2T6AT79-F1
#
_cell.length_a   1.000
_cell.length_b   1.000
_cell.length_c   1.000
_cell.angle_alpha   90.00
_cell.angle_beta   90.00
_cell.angle_gamma   90.00
#
_symmetry.space_group_name_H-M   'P 1'
#
loop_
_entity.id
_entity.type
_entity.pdbx_description
1 polymer ?
#
loop_
_entity_poly.entity_id
_entity_poly.type
_entity_poly.pdbx_seq_one_letter_code
_entity_poly.pdbx_strand_id
1 'polypeptide(L)'
;MARATNIATLRASDARDEDFDALLDALNAGMDETCEADAEQIEGDLDELCQELATESEPKVPASWHTPLSRAEHRLKSRITKRANSKPMPHEKLVGLLDEKMDLRGRPDGYKATAYNATLILQNDPRTHGALSLDLFTGNIRVEKPVQFRTVGLANISCEPGGDNFWDDHEGALNTWLGSPVEAGGWGLVVGAGSMANAVRNAAYQNASHPIYEQITSAKWDGKPRLDTALTRWLRLDERNQAYNHAVSRLTFVAAVTRLLEPGHKFDFMPVLQGIQGSAKSSLIEVWSLGYFGEISEPRQFTDSKVMNEMTAGKWFIELPELAALLGVNSRTVKSKLSSKADRARAAYSKYTEERKRGFITVGTSNDKGYLIDPTGNRRFWPLLVGATEQNPVDLASVRAEIQQVYAEALEAYRQMRCDQHEGDLPLFLTGEADEIAKRLQGEATIETPEHAFAGWLTGWLSEPSSGKFARVAIDGLTYRERFCMREAFEAYHRDAGMDRFPDYDSKATALVRGAIDMLPFVTKSTTARFERYGSQQSYAVDSDWLSSQVSEAETGDRDVVEDEQREDLAARPASSITDEWDMVESALSGAPKSAPTDTAVSLDGLSVPMNVASGTVSNVICIAPRK
;
A
#
# COMPACT_ATOMS: atom_id res chain seq x y z
N MET A 1 23.13 44.24 1.95
CA MET A 1 22.71 42.87 2.33
C MET A 1 21.44 42.41 1.62
N ALA A 2 20.20 42.83 1.99
CA ALA A 2 18.98 42.29 1.34
C ALA A 2 18.92 42.44 -0.19
N ARG A 3 19.52 43.51 -0.73
CA ARG A 3 19.68 43.72 -2.19
C ARG A 3 20.73 42.79 -2.82
N ALA A 4 21.86 42.55 -2.15
CA ALA A 4 22.90 41.63 -2.60
C ALA A 4 22.42 40.16 -2.59
N THR A 5 21.59 39.80 -1.61
CA THR A 5 20.96 38.48 -1.52
C THR A 5 20.04 38.22 -2.72
N ASN A 6 19.25 39.21 -3.15
CA ASN A 6 18.40 39.07 -4.35
C ASN A 6 19.20 38.90 -5.64
N ILE A 7 20.34 39.59 -5.78
CA ILE A 7 21.21 39.52 -6.96
C ILE A 7 21.93 38.17 -7.04
N ALA A 8 22.43 37.64 -5.91
CA ALA A 8 23.02 36.30 -5.85
C ALA A 8 21.99 35.19 -6.13
N THR A 9 20.74 35.38 -5.69
CA THR A 9 19.65 34.43 -5.97
C THR A 9 19.28 34.40 -7.47
N LEU A 10 19.37 35.54 -8.16
CA LEU A 10 19.12 35.66 -9.61
C LEU A 10 20.21 34.96 -10.46
N ARG A 11 21.50 35.06 -10.09
CA ARG A 11 22.60 34.32 -10.75
C ARG A 11 22.54 32.80 -10.52
N ALA A 12 21.96 32.36 -9.39
CA ALA A 12 21.78 30.94 -9.08
C ALA A 12 20.56 30.31 -9.77
N SER A 13 19.62 31.12 -10.27
CA SER A 13 18.56 30.68 -11.18
C SER A 13 19.02 30.81 -12.63
N ASP A 14 18.62 29.92 -13.54
CA ASP A 14 18.96 29.91 -14.98
C ASP A 14 18.45 31.14 -15.79
N ALA A 15 18.58 32.36 -15.25
CA ALA A 15 18.36 33.60 -15.97
C ALA A 15 19.48 33.79 -16.99
N ARG A 16 19.14 34.33 -18.17
CA ARG A 16 20.14 34.60 -19.22
C ARG A 16 21.00 35.79 -18.78
N ASP A 17 22.29 35.77 -19.12
CA ASP A 17 23.24 36.85 -18.77
C ASP A 17 22.72 38.25 -19.15
N GLU A 18 21.96 38.36 -20.24
CA GLU A 18 21.32 39.60 -20.70
C GLU A 18 20.31 40.21 -19.71
N ASP A 19 19.61 39.39 -18.91
CA ASP A 19 18.64 39.84 -17.91
C ASP A 19 19.35 40.38 -16.65
N PHE A 20 20.57 39.92 -16.38
CA PHE A 20 21.41 40.34 -15.27
C PHE A 20 22.09 41.69 -15.56
N ASP A 21 22.65 41.85 -16.75
CA ASP A 21 23.29 43.09 -17.20
C ASP A 21 22.29 44.26 -17.24
N ALA A 22 21.06 44.01 -17.71
CA ALA A 22 19.99 45.02 -17.71
C ALA A 22 19.57 45.46 -16.29
N LEU A 23 19.68 44.57 -15.30
CA LEU A 23 19.37 44.88 -13.90
C LEU A 23 20.48 45.69 -13.24
N LEU A 24 21.75 45.38 -13.55
CA LEU A 24 22.91 46.15 -13.12
C LEU A 24 22.90 47.56 -13.70
N ASP A 25 22.59 47.71 -14.98
CA ASP A 25 22.45 49.02 -15.63
C ASP A 25 21.32 49.84 -14.98
N ALA A 26 20.19 49.20 -14.64
CA ALA A 26 19.09 49.86 -13.94
C ALA A 26 19.43 50.26 -12.50
N LEU A 27 20.34 49.53 -11.84
CA LEU A 27 20.84 49.86 -10.50
C LEU A 27 21.85 51.00 -10.52
N ASN A 28 22.71 51.05 -11.54
CA ASN A 28 23.75 52.07 -11.71
C ASN A 28 23.20 53.41 -12.20
N ALA A 29 22.05 53.43 -12.89
CA ALA A 29 21.42 54.63 -13.42
C ALA A 29 20.91 55.65 -12.36
N GLY A 30 21.10 55.39 -11.06
CA GLY A 30 20.58 56.22 -9.97
C GLY A 30 21.60 56.66 -8.90
N MET A 31 22.91 56.47 -9.12
CA MET A 31 23.93 56.74 -8.10
C MET A 31 24.86 57.91 -8.52
N ASP A 32 25.08 58.85 -7.60
CA ASP A 32 25.91 60.05 -7.77
C ASP A 32 27.41 59.70 -7.62
N GLU A 33 28.32 60.47 -8.25
CA GLU A 33 29.78 60.21 -8.42
C GLU A 33 30.58 59.91 -7.12
N THR A 34 29.98 60.09 -5.94
CA THR A 34 30.60 59.77 -4.64
C THR A 34 30.39 58.34 -4.17
N CYS A 35 29.55 57.55 -4.85
CA CYS A 35 29.32 56.14 -4.54
C CYS A 35 30.03 55.16 -5.48
N GLU A 36 30.79 55.62 -6.49
CA GLU A 36 31.55 54.71 -7.37
C GLU A 36 32.64 53.93 -6.59
N ALA A 37 33.25 54.57 -5.59
CA ALA A 37 34.21 53.90 -4.70
C ALA A 37 33.56 52.84 -3.79
N ASP A 38 32.29 53.04 -3.41
CA ASP A 38 31.52 52.05 -2.65
C ASP A 38 31.03 50.92 -3.57
N ALA A 39 30.79 51.20 -4.85
CA ALA A 39 30.36 50.20 -5.84
C ALA A 39 31.48 49.20 -6.16
N GLU A 40 32.72 49.69 -6.43
CA GLU A 40 33.88 48.81 -6.62
C GLU A 40 34.17 47.96 -5.38
N GLN A 41 33.98 48.52 -4.18
CA GLN A 41 34.20 47.79 -2.94
C GLN A 41 33.10 46.74 -2.70
N ILE A 42 31.84 47.06 -3.01
CA ILE A 42 30.73 46.09 -2.97
C ILE A 42 30.93 44.99 -4.01
N GLU A 43 31.42 45.31 -5.20
CA GLU A 43 31.69 44.34 -6.27
C GLU A 43 32.84 43.41 -5.88
N GLY A 44 33.90 43.94 -5.26
CA GLY A 44 34.98 43.15 -4.68
C GLY A 44 34.53 42.25 -3.53
N ASP A 45 33.73 42.76 -2.60
CA ASP A 45 33.17 41.98 -1.47
C ASP A 45 32.19 40.90 -1.98
N LEU A 46 31.45 41.17 -3.06
CA LEU A 46 30.53 40.21 -3.68
C LEU A 46 31.28 39.12 -4.45
N ASP A 47 32.37 39.47 -5.14
CA ASP A 47 33.24 38.51 -5.81
C ASP A 47 34.00 37.62 -4.81
N GLU A 48 34.40 38.17 -3.66
CA GLU A 48 34.99 37.41 -2.56
C GLU A 48 33.96 36.45 -1.94
N LEU A 49 32.72 36.90 -1.69
CA LEU A 49 31.61 36.04 -1.25
C LEU A 49 31.24 34.97 -2.30
N CYS A 50 31.25 35.32 -3.59
CA CYS A 50 31.03 34.37 -4.67
C CYS A 50 32.18 33.37 -4.80
N GLN A 51 33.42 33.77 -4.53
CA GLN A 51 34.57 32.86 -4.45
C GLN A 51 34.49 31.97 -3.21
N GLU A 52 34.11 32.49 -2.05
CA GLU A 52 33.88 31.69 -0.84
C GLU A 52 32.77 30.65 -1.07
N LEU A 53 31.63 31.06 -1.64
CA LEU A 53 30.53 30.17 -2.04
C LEU A 53 30.90 29.21 -3.18
N ALA A 54 31.85 29.58 -4.06
CA ALA A 54 32.38 28.68 -5.09
C ALA A 54 33.45 27.72 -4.54
N THR A 55 34.12 28.07 -3.43
CA THR A 55 35.06 27.20 -2.71
C THR A 55 34.39 26.29 -1.70
N GLU A 56 33.17 26.61 -1.24
CA GLU A 56 32.20 25.61 -0.83
C GLU A 56 31.77 24.82 -2.07
N SER A 57 32.69 24.01 -2.60
CA SER A 57 32.37 23.00 -3.56
C SER A 57 31.16 22.25 -3.02
N GLU A 58 30.09 22.14 -3.82
CA GLU A 58 29.07 21.10 -3.65
C GLU A 58 29.77 19.87 -3.08
N PRO A 59 29.31 19.27 -1.97
CA PRO A 59 30.02 18.13 -1.39
C PRO A 59 30.24 17.14 -2.53
N LYS A 60 31.48 17.05 -3.00
CA LYS A 60 31.87 16.17 -4.08
C LYS A 60 31.78 14.79 -3.48
N VAL A 61 30.59 14.21 -3.59
CA VAL A 61 30.32 12.81 -3.35
C VAL A 61 31.45 12.06 -4.07
N PRO A 62 32.35 11.38 -3.34
CA PRO A 62 33.55 10.81 -3.95
C PRO A 62 33.14 9.90 -5.11
N ALA A 63 33.93 9.83 -6.19
CA ALA A 63 33.59 9.03 -7.38
C ALA A 63 33.28 7.54 -7.09
N SER A 64 33.66 7.05 -5.90
CA SER A 64 33.32 5.74 -5.35
C SER A 64 31.85 5.58 -4.89
N TRP A 65 31.03 6.63 -4.92
CA TRP A 65 29.63 6.66 -4.47
C TRP A 65 28.64 6.86 -5.62
N HIS A 66 29.09 6.78 -6.87
CA HIS A 66 28.17 6.59 -7.99
C HIS A 66 27.96 5.10 -8.18
N THR A 67 27.04 4.51 -7.42
CA THR A 67 26.67 3.12 -7.66
C THR A 67 26.07 3.04 -9.07
N PRO A 68 26.56 2.12 -9.94
CA PRO A 68 26.07 2.01 -11.30
C PRO A 68 24.57 1.68 -11.29
N LEU A 69 23.88 2.11 -12.35
CA LEU A 69 22.45 1.83 -12.50
C LEU A 69 22.21 0.32 -12.55
N SER A 70 21.17 -0.14 -11.87
CA SER A 70 20.78 -1.54 -11.96
C SER A 70 20.26 -1.89 -13.36
N ARG A 71 20.24 -3.19 -13.71
CA ARG A 71 19.65 -3.66 -14.98
C ARG A 71 18.17 -3.29 -15.10
N ALA A 72 17.43 -3.24 -14.00
CA ALA A 72 16.03 -2.84 -13.98
C ALA A 72 15.90 -1.33 -14.25
N GLU A 73 16.75 -0.53 -13.62
CA GLU A 73 16.80 0.92 -13.81
C GLU A 73 17.19 1.29 -15.24
N HIS A 74 18.20 0.64 -15.83
CA HIS A 74 18.54 0.81 -17.25
C HIS A 74 17.36 0.50 -18.17
N ARG A 75 16.62 -0.59 -17.90
CA ARG A 75 15.42 -0.94 -18.68
C ARG A 75 14.34 0.12 -18.56
N LEU A 76 14.10 0.65 -17.37
CA LEU A 76 13.14 1.73 -17.17
C LEU A 76 13.57 3.00 -17.90
N LYS A 77 14.81 3.47 -17.70
CA LYS A 77 15.35 4.66 -18.38
C LYS A 77 15.26 4.55 -19.89
N SER A 78 15.50 3.38 -20.47
CA SER A 78 15.42 3.17 -21.92
C SER A 78 14.00 3.34 -22.49
N ARG A 79 12.96 3.20 -21.64
CA ARG A 79 11.55 3.40 -22.02
C ARG A 79 11.11 4.85 -21.85
N ILE A 80 11.74 5.61 -20.96
CA ILE A 80 11.46 7.03 -20.76
C ILE A 80 11.94 7.80 -22.00
N THR A 81 11.05 8.55 -22.63
CA THR A 81 11.30 9.33 -23.84
C THR A 81 10.83 10.76 -23.62
N LYS A 82 11.74 11.74 -23.63
CA LYS A 82 11.41 13.17 -23.40
C LYS A 82 11.38 13.94 -24.72
N ARG A 83 10.40 13.65 -25.58
CA ARG A 83 10.22 14.41 -26.83
C ARG A 83 9.60 15.79 -26.62
N ALA A 84 8.98 16.07 -25.48
CA ALA A 84 8.46 17.40 -25.15
C ALA A 84 9.50 18.52 -25.28
N ASN A 85 10.79 18.22 -25.11
CA ASN A 85 11.88 19.20 -25.22
C ASN A 85 12.46 19.33 -26.65
N SER A 86 11.95 18.55 -27.61
CA SER A 86 12.38 18.65 -29.01
C SER A 86 11.56 19.70 -29.76
N LYS A 87 12.12 20.25 -30.85
CA LYS A 87 11.32 21.12 -31.72
C LYS A 87 10.38 20.25 -32.56
N PRO A 88 9.10 20.65 -32.73
CA PRO A 88 8.20 19.98 -33.66
C PRO A 88 8.77 20.03 -35.07
N MET A 89 8.43 19.03 -35.88
CA MET A 89 8.79 19.03 -37.30
C MET A 89 8.18 20.24 -38.02
N PRO A 90 8.93 20.94 -38.90
CA PRO A 90 8.36 22.01 -39.71
C PRO A 90 7.15 21.54 -40.52
N HIS A 91 6.13 22.40 -40.62
CA HIS A 91 4.85 22.06 -41.25
C HIS A 91 5.01 21.51 -42.67
N GLU A 92 5.85 22.13 -43.50
CA GLU A 92 6.11 21.68 -44.88
C GLU A 92 6.64 20.25 -44.95
N LYS A 93 7.55 19.89 -44.04
CA LYS A 93 8.12 18.55 -43.96
C LYS A 93 7.10 17.55 -43.44
N LEU A 94 6.27 17.95 -42.48
CA LEU A 94 5.17 17.11 -41.98
C LEU A 94 4.20 16.79 -43.13
N VAL A 95 3.73 17.81 -43.85
CA VAL A 95 2.82 17.66 -45.00
C VAL A 95 3.41 16.72 -46.05
N GLY A 96 4.70 16.86 -46.38
CA GLY A 96 5.37 15.98 -47.35
C GLY A 96 5.50 14.50 -46.93
N LEU A 97 5.24 14.17 -45.66
CA LEU A 97 5.23 12.79 -45.15
C LEU A 97 3.83 12.19 -45.03
N LEU A 98 2.77 13.00 -45.15
CA LEU A 98 1.40 12.53 -45.02
C LEU A 98 0.95 11.80 -46.29
N ASP A 99 0.24 10.69 -46.10
CA ASP A 99 -0.38 9.99 -47.22
C ASP A 99 -1.52 10.83 -47.81
N GLU A 100 -1.39 11.21 -49.07
CA GLU A 100 -2.41 11.96 -49.80
C GLU A 100 -3.56 11.05 -50.27
N LYS A 101 -4.77 11.59 -50.18
CA LYS A 101 -5.98 11.05 -50.82
C LYS A 101 -6.03 11.60 -52.24
N MET A 102 -6.36 10.75 -53.22
CA MET A 102 -6.45 11.14 -54.63
C MET A 102 -7.91 11.14 -55.08
N ASP A 103 -8.29 12.10 -55.93
CA ASP A 103 -9.58 12.13 -56.62
C ASP A 103 -9.65 11.09 -57.75
N LEU A 104 -10.82 10.95 -58.38
CA LEU A 104 -11.04 10.02 -59.50
C LEU A 104 -10.17 10.34 -60.74
N ARG A 105 -9.53 11.50 -60.78
CA ARG A 105 -8.64 11.96 -61.86
C ARG A 105 -7.15 11.85 -61.45
N GLY A 106 -6.85 11.27 -60.29
CA GLY A 106 -5.49 11.10 -59.78
C GLY A 106 -4.84 12.37 -59.23
N ARG A 107 -5.64 13.39 -58.89
CA ARG A 107 -5.15 14.63 -58.28
C ARG A 107 -5.32 14.59 -56.75
N PRO A 108 -4.42 15.20 -55.96
CA PRO A 108 -4.58 15.26 -54.51
C PRO A 108 -5.90 15.94 -54.09
N ASP A 109 -6.64 15.28 -53.20
CA ASP A 109 -7.94 15.63 -52.64
C ASP A 109 -7.91 15.42 -51.11
N GLY A 110 -6.93 16.05 -50.46
CA GLY A 110 -6.69 15.99 -49.02
C GLY A 110 -5.82 14.81 -48.58
N TYR A 111 -5.90 14.44 -47.30
CA TYR A 111 -5.08 13.38 -46.71
C TYR A 111 -5.92 12.13 -46.40
N LYS A 112 -5.30 10.95 -46.45
CA LYS A 112 -5.97 9.69 -46.07
C LYS A 112 -6.19 9.63 -44.56
N ALA A 113 -7.40 9.29 -44.14
CA ALA A 113 -7.77 9.08 -42.74
C ALA A 113 -7.19 7.78 -42.14
N THR A 114 -5.86 7.73 -41.98
CA THR A 114 -5.14 6.60 -41.42
C THR A 114 -4.63 6.91 -40.01
N ALA A 115 -4.44 5.87 -39.19
CA ALA A 115 -3.78 6.02 -37.90
C ALA A 115 -2.36 6.59 -38.05
N TYR A 116 -1.66 6.29 -39.15
CA TYR A 116 -0.33 6.81 -39.45
C TYR A 116 -0.33 8.33 -39.60
N ASN A 117 -1.18 8.89 -40.48
CA ASN A 117 -1.28 10.34 -40.68
C ASN A 117 -1.68 11.06 -39.40
N ALA A 118 -2.71 10.55 -38.70
CA ALA A 118 -3.14 11.11 -37.42
C ALA A 118 -2.01 11.07 -36.37
N THR A 119 -1.25 9.98 -36.29
CA THR A 119 -0.09 9.87 -35.39
C THR A 119 0.95 10.94 -35.71
N LEU A 120 1.33 11.09 -36.98
CA LEU A 120 2.32 12.08 -37.39
C LEU A 120 1.89 13.50 -37.06
N ILE A 121 0.62 13.83 -37.30
CA ILE A 121 0.06 15.15 -36.97
C ILE A 121 0.09 15.38 -35.46
N LEU A 122 -0.42 14.43 -34.65
CA LEU A 122 -0.41 14.55 -33.19
C LEU A 122 1.01 14.68 -32.62
N GLN A 123 1.98 14.02 -33.23
CA GLN A 123 3.38 14.05 -32.80
C GLN A 123 4.12 15.32 -33.22
N ASN A 124 3.67 16.07 -34.22
CA ASN A 124 4.49 17.13 -34.82
C ASN A 124 3.77 18.46 -35.02
N ASP A 125 2.44 18.53 -34.95
CA ASP A 125 1.75 19.81 -34.96
C ASP A 125 2.16 20.62 -33.71
N PRO A 126 2.56 21.89 -33.84
CA PRO A 126 3.01 22.70 -32.70
C PRO A 126 2.03 22.76 -31.53
N ARG A 127 0.73 22.58 -31.79
CA ARG A 127 -0.33 22.62 -30.77
C ARG A 127 -0.37 21.36 -29.90
N THR A 128 -0.05 20.20 -30.47
CA THR A 128 -0.17 18.88 -29.82
C THR A 128 1.18 18.21 -29.56
N HIS A 129 2.26 18.69 -30.18
CA HIS A 129 3.61 18.15 -30.01
C HIS A 129 4.01 18.12 -28.52
N GLY A 130 4.26 16.93 -27.98
CA GLY A 130 4.62 16.73 -26.58
C GLY A 130 3.47 16.99 -25.58
N ALA A 131 2.24 17.21 -26.05
CA ALA A 131 1.08 17.38 -25.18
C ALA A 131 0.55 16.05 -24.66
N LEU A 132 0.70 14.97 -25.42
CA LEU A 132 0.31 13.63 -25.01
C LEU A 132 1.55 12.88 -24.50
N SER A 133 1.41 12.18 -23.39
CA SER A 133 2.46 11.32 -22.82
C SER A 133 1.90 9.99 -22.38
N LEU A 134 2.76 8.97 -22.32
CA LEU A 134 2.43 7.69 -21.69
C LEU A 134 3.06 7.65 -20.31
N ASP A 135 2.23 7.55 -19.28
CA ASP A 135 2.70 7.27 -17.92
C ASP A 135 3.05 5.78 -17.81
N LEU A 136 4.35 5.49 -17.69
CA LEU A 136 4.87 4.12 -17.60
C LEU A 136 4.53 3.42 -16.28
N PHE A 137 4.15 4.18 -15.24
CA PHE A 137 3.75 3.63 -13.95
C PHE A 137 2.28 3.20 -13.97
N THR A 138 1.39 4.09 -14.39
CA THR A 138 -0.06 3.82 -14.41
C THR A 138 -0.49 3.08 -15.68
N GLY A 139 0.24 3.21 -16.78
CA GLY A 139 -0.13 2.73 -18.11
C GLY A 139 -1.12 3.64 -18.83
N ASN A 140 -1.54 4.74 -18.20
CA ASN A 140 -2.50 5.68 -18.75
C ASN A 140 -1.83 6.70 -19.67
N ILE A 141 -2.61 7.23 -20.60
CA ILE A 141 -2.20 8.39 -21.38
C ILE A 141 -2.49 9.63 -20.53
N ARG A 142 -1.57 10.59 -20.55
CA ARG A 142 -1.73 11.88 -19.89
C ARG A 142 -1.65 13.03 -20.89
N VAL A 143 -2.28 14.14 -20.52
CA VAL A 143 -2.12 15.44 -21.17
C VAL A 143 -1.14 16.22 -20.30
N GLU A 144 0.01 16.61 -20.83
CA GLU A 144 1.08 17.30 -20.09
C GLU A 144 0.99 18.83 -20.19
N LYS A 145 0.26 19.33 -21.19
CA LYS A 145 0.06 20.77 -21.39
C LYS A 145 -1.26 21.06 -22.11
N PRO A 146 -1.82 22.27 -21.94
CA PRO A 146 -3.03 22.67 -22.63
C PRO A 146 -2.87 22.60 -24.16
N VAL A 147 -3.90 22.13 -24.86
CA VAL A 147 -3.94 22.08 -26.33
C VAL A 147 -4.86 23.17 -26.85
N GLN A 148 -4.25 24.18 -27.47
CA GLN A 148 -4.94 25.32 -28.05
C GLN A 148 -5.23 25.04 -29.53
N PHE A 149 -6.42 24.50 -29.84
CA PHE A 149 -6.77 24.08 -31.21
C PHE A 149 -6.85 25.24 -32.18
N ARG A 150 -7.32 26.41 -31.70
CA ARG A 150 -7.59 27.60 -32.53
C ARG A 150 -8.61 27.32 -33.65
N THR A 151 -9.57 26.44 -33.36
CA THR A 151 -10.65 26.06 -34.29
C THR A 151 -11.97 26.65 -33.80
N VAL A 152 -12.70 27.29 -34.72
CA VAL A 152 -13.96 27.97 -34.40
C VAL A 152 -14.99 26.96 -33.88
N GLY A 153 -15.56 27.22 -32.70
CA GLY A 153 -16.60 26.39 -32.10
C GLY A 153 -16.09 25.14 -31.37
N LEU A 154 -14.78 24.92 -31.28
CA LEU A 154 -14.18 23.81 -30.53
C LEU A 154 -13.50 24.31 -29.24
N ALA A 155 -13.86 23.70 -28.12
CA ALA A 155 -13.21 23.97 -26.84
C ALA A 155 -11.77 23.42 -26.83
N ASN A 156 -10.86 24.17 -26.24
CA ASN A 156 -9.48 23.74 -26.02
C ASN A 156 -9.41 22.69 -24.92
N ILE A 157 -8.36 21.85 -24.94
CA ILE A 157 -8.07 20.97 -23.82
C ILE A 157 -7.33 21.80 -22.76
N SER A 158 -7.94 21.92 -21.58
CA SER A 158 -7.28 22.44 -20.38
C SER A 158 -6.42 21.35 -19.73
N CYS A 159 -5.40 21.79 -19.01
CA CYS A 159 -4.51 20.89 -18.28
C CYS A 159 -3.99 21.64 -17.05
N GLU A 160 -4.07 21.02 -15.88
CA GLU A 160 -3.48 21.52 -14.66
C GLU A 160 -1.94 21.47 -14.72
N PRO A 161 -1.24 22.32 -13.94
CA PRO A 161 0.21 22.24 -13.79
C PRO A 161 0.65 20.84 -13.33
N GLY A 162 1.51 20.18 -14.10
CA GLY A 162 1.99 18.82 -13.80
C GLY A 162 1.22 17.70 -14.51
N GLY A 163 0.23 18.04 -15.35
CA GLY A 163 -0.43 17.13 -16.28
C GLY A 163 -1.71 16.48 -15.73
N ASP A 164 -2.63 16.10 -16.61
CA ASP A 164 -3.90 15.46 -16.30
C ASP A 164 -4.06 14.09 -16.98
N ASN A 165 -4.98 13.27 -16.48
CA ASN A 165 -5.37 12.04 -17.17
C ASN A 165 -6.04 12.37 -18.51
N PHE A 166 -5.76 11.55 -19.52
CA PHE A 166 -6.43 11.64 -20.81
C PHE A 166 -7.76 10.89 -20.78
N TRP A 167 -8.83 11.56 -21.18
CA TRP A 167 -10.20 11.05 -21.15
C TRP A 167 -10.84 11.02 -22.55
N ASP A 168 -12.02 10.42 -22.66
CA ASP A 168 -12.74 10.24 -23.94
C ASP A 168 -13.13 11.57 -24.60
N ASP A 169 -13.39 12.62 -23.81
CA ASP A 169 -13.67 13.97 -24.30
C ASP A 169 -12.43 14.63 -24.94
N HIS A 170 -11.23 14.40 -24.40
CA HIS A 170 -9.97 14.81 -25.02
C HIS A 170 -9.77 14.13 -26.38
N GLU A 171 -10.06 12.82 -26.48
CA GLU A 171 -10.00 12.09 -27.76
C GLU A 171 -11.02 12.66 -28.76
N GLY A 172 -12.25 12.91 -28.31
CA GLY A 172 -13.31 13.52 -29.11
C GLY A 172 -12.93 14.91 -29.63
N ALA A 173 -12.31 15.74 -28.78
CA ALA A 173 -11.84 17.07 -29.16
C ALA A 173 -10.70 17.00 -30.19
N LEU A 174 -9.71 16.13 -29.99
CA LEU A 174 -8.63 15.91 -30.96
C LEU A 174 -9.16 15.39 -32.30
N ASN A 175 -10.13 14.47 -32.29
CA ASN A 175 -10.72 13.95 -33.52
C ASN A 175 -11.52 15.03 -34.27
N THR A 176 -12.26 15.87 -33.54
CA THR A 176 -13.01 16.99 -34.11
C THR A 176 -12.06 18.04 -34.72
N TRP A 177 -10.97 18.36 -34.03
CA TRP A 177 -9.93 19.24 -34.55
C TRP A 177 -9.27 18.69 -35.82
N LEU A 178 -8.87 17.41 -35.82
CA LEU A 178 -8.31 16.74 -37.00
C LEU A 178 -9.28 16.79 -38.18
N GLY A 179 -10.56 16.51 -37.94
CA GLY A 179 -11.61 16.51 -38.95
C GLY A 179 -12.03 17.89 -39.46
N SER A 180 -11.71 18.96 -38.73
CA SER A 180 -12.09 20.33 -39.11
C SER A 180 -11.37 20.78 -40.39
N PRO A 181 -11.97 21.62 -41.24
CA PRO A 181 -11.32 22.15 -42.44
C PRO A 181 -10.02 22.89 -42.13
N VAL A 182 -9.10 22.94 -43.10
CA VAL A 182 -7.80 23.63 -42.95
C VAL A 182 -8.02 25.13 -42.72
N GLU A 183 -9.04 25.72 -43.34
CA GLU A 183 -9.43 27.12 -43.16
C GLU A 183 -9.93 27.42 -41.74
N ALA A 184 -10.46 26.42 -41.05
CA ALA A 184 -10.86 26.49 -39.65
C ALA A 184 -9.73 26.05 -38.69
N GLY A 185 -8.51 25.87 -39.20
CA GLY A 185 -7.34 25.46 -38.43
C GLY A 185 -7.23 23.96 -38.18
N GLY A 186 -8.08 23.12 -38.76
CA GLY A 186 -7.98 21.66 -38.69
C GLY A 186 -7.12 21.05 -39.80
N TRP A 187 -7.28 19.75 -40.03
CA TRP A 187 -6.52 18.98 -41.04
C TRP A 187 -7.40 18.32 -42.11
N GLY A 188 -8.73 18.48 -42.06
CA GLY A 188 -9.69 17.83 -42.96
C GLY A 188 -9.71 16.30 -42.85
N LEU A 189 -9.23 15.75 -41.73
CA LEU A 189 -8.94 14.34 -41.53
C LEU A 189 -9.98 13.70 -40.60
N VAL A 190 -11.03 13.09 -41.16
CA VAL A 190 -12.07 12.41 -40.37
C VAL A 190 -11.59 10.99 -40.03
N VAL A 191 -11.06 10.80 -38.82
CA VAL A 191 -10.47 9.53 -38.37
C VAL A 191 -11.53 8.69 -37.65
N GLY A 192 -11.63 7.40 -38.00
CA GLY A 192 -12.49 6.46 -37.27
C GLY A 192 -11.93 6.14 -35.87
N ALA A 193 -12.81 5.86 -34.90
CA ALA A 193 -12.45 5.69 -33.48
C ALA A 193 -11.25 4.76 -33.23
N GLY A 194 -11.22 3.58 -33.85
CA GLY A 194 -10.09 2.64 -33.68
C GLY A 194 -8.76 3.17 -34.20
N SER A 195 -8.76 3.91 -35.31
CA SER A 195 -7.55 4.57 -35.84
C SER A 195 -7.12 5.74 -34.97
N MET A 196 -8.08 6.48 -34.40
CA MET A 196 -7.82 7.60 -33.50
C MET A 196 -7.17 7.12 -32.20
N ALA A 197 -7.76 6.12 -31.54
CA ALA A 197 -7.21 5.53 -30.32
C ALA A 197 -5.78 5.00 -30.52
N ASN A 198 -5.50 4.38 -31.68
CA ASN A 198 -4.14 3.96 -32.02
C ASN A 198 -3.20 5.16 -32.24
N ALA A 199 -3.68 6.23 -32.89
CA ALA A 199 -2.89 7.42 -33.13
C ALA A 199 -2.52 8.16 -31.84
N VAL A 200 -3.49 8.36 -30.94
CA VAL A 200 -3.27 8.94 -29.60
C VAL A 200 -2.24 8.11 -28.83
N ARG A 201 -2.44 6.77 -28.78
CA ARG A 201 -1.51 5.86 -28.12
C ARG A 201 -0.10 5.98 -28.69
N ASN A 202 0.06 5.93 -30.01
CA ASN A 202 1.37 6.04 -30.66
C ASN A 202 2.04 7.40 -30.45
N ALA A 203 1.26 8.48 -30.39
CA ALA A 203 1.75 9.81 -30.05
C ALA A 203 2.27 9.85 -28.60
N ALA A 204 1.49 9.33 -27.65
CA ALA A 204 1.85 9.24 -26.23
C ALA A 204 3.10 8.38 -25.99
N TYR A 205 3.25 7.24 -26.67
CA TYR A 205 4.41 6.35 -26.55
C TYR A 205 5.75 7.00 -26.94
N GLN A 206 5.74 8.02 -27.80
CA GLN A 206 6.94 8.77 -28.17
C GLN A 206 7.35 9.81 -27.11
N ASN A 207 6.52 10.02 -26.09
CA ASN A 207 6.73 10.95 -25.01
C ASN A 207 6.39 10.26 -23.67
N ALA A 208 7.00 9.11 -23.42
CA ALA A 208 6.73 8.31 -22.23
C ALA A 208 7.51 8.84 -21.02
N SER A 209 6.83 8.98 -19.89
CA SER A 209 7.40 9.44 -18.62
C SER A 209 7.19 8.38 -17.53
N HIS A 210 7.99 8.42 -16.47
CA HIS A 210 7.72 7.63 -15.28
C HIS A 210 7.70 8.57 -14.07
N PRO A 211 6.54 9.16 -13.73
CA PRO A 211 6.46 10.31 -12.83
C PRO A 211 7.14 10.11 -11.46
N ILE A 212 6.93 8.96 -10.81
CA ILE A 212 7.52 8.67 -9.50
C ILE A 212 9.04 8.60 -9.60
N TYR A 213 9.56 7.79 -10.52
CA TYR A 213 10.99 7.67 -10.78
C TYR A 213 11.63 9.03 -11.15
N GLU A 214 10.96 9.84 -11.96
CA GLU A 214 11.42 11.19 -12.29
C GLU A 214 11.41 12.13 -11.08
N GLN A 215 10.42 12.03 -10.19
CA GLN A 215 10.44 12.76 -8.91
C GLN A 215 11.63 12.32 -8.03
N ILE A 216 11.80 11.01 -7.83
CA ILE A 216 12.91 10.46 -7.02
C ILE A 216 14.28 10.89 -7.58
N THR A 217 14.42 10.90 -8.91
CA THR A 217 15.69 11.26 -9.58
C THR A 217 15.85 12.75 -9.85
N SER A 218 14.85 13.57 -9.55
CA SER A 218 14.95 15.03 -9.64
C SER A 218 15.92 15.60 -8.60
N ALA A 219 16.05 14.93 -7.46
CA ALA A 219 17.04 15.22 -6.43
C ALA A 219 18.17 14.18 -6.48
N LYS A 220 19.43 14.66 -6.47
CA LYS A 220 20.57 13.80 -6.15
C LYS A 220 20.67 13.69 -4.63
N TRP A 221 21.03 12.51 -4.14
CA TRP A 221 21.28 12.33 -2.71
C TRP A 221 22.45 13.22 -2.29
N ASP A 222 22.24 14.02 -1.25
CA ASP A 222 23.21 14.99 -0.74
C ASP A 222 24.28 14.38 0.19
N GLY A 223 24.28 13.04 0.33
CA GLY A 223 25.21 12.30 1.17
C GLY A 223 24.90 12.32 2.67
N LYS A 224 23.85 13.01 3.12
CA LYS A 224 23.46 13.01 4.54
C LYS A 224 22.50 11.84 4.81
N PRO A 225 22.81 10.95 5.77
CA PRO A 225 22.00 9.78 6.06
C PRO A 225 20.70 10.18 6.78
N ARG A 226 19.56 9.96 6.12
CA ARG A 226 18.21 10.26 6.61
C ARG A 226 17.30 9.06 6.61
N LEU A 227 17.52 8.13 5.68
CA LEU A 227 16.69 6.97 5.40
C LEU A 227 16.37 6.17 6.66
N ASP A 228 17.37 5.89 7.49
CA ASP A 228 17.20 5.08 8.70
C ASP A 228 16.40 5.81 9.78
N THR A 229 16.64 7.11 9.93
CA THR A 229 16.06 7.89 11.02
C THR A 229 14.71 8.53 10.63
N ALA A 230 14.32 8.47 9.36
CA ALA A 230 13.16 9.15 8.81
C ALA A 230 11.88 8.83 9.61
N LEU A 231 11.51 7.55 9.72
CA LEU A 231 10.31 7.17 10.47
C LEU A 231 10.41 7.52 11.96
N THR A 232 11.57 7.32 12.59
CA THR A 232 11.78 7.70 14.00
C THR A 232 11.51 9.19 14.23
N ARG A 233 12.05 10.06 13.38
CA ARG A 233 11.90 11.51 13.50
C ARG A 233 10.48 11.98 13.16
N TRP A 234 9.92 11.50 12.06
CA TRP A 234 8.60 11.96 11.60
C TRP A 234 7.48 11.48 12.53
N LEU A 235 7.55 10.24 13.01
CA LEU A 235 6.52 9.63 13.85
C LEU A 235 6.79 9.73 15.35
N ARG A 236 7.97 10.24 15.74
CA ARG A 236 8.44 10.32 17.14
C ARG A 236 8.40 8.94 17.82
N LEU A 237 9.00 7.96 17.16
CA LEU A 237 9.03 6.58 17.65
C LEU A 237 9.89 6.47 18.92
N ASP A 238 9.56 5.51 19.78
CA ASP A 238 10.34 5.23 21.00
C ASP A 238 11.77 4.80 20.66
N GLU A 239 12.76 5.53 21.17
CA GLU A 239 14.19 5.29 20.97
C GLU A 239 14.65 3.96 21.56
N ARG A 240 13.91 3.37 22.52
CA ARG A 240 14.19 2.02 23.04
C ARG A 240 14.12 0.95 21.94
N ASN A 241 13.44 1.23 20.83
CA ASN A 241 13.30 0.35 19.68
C ASN A 241 14.16 0.80 18.48
N GLN A 242 15.23 1.59 18.70
CA GLN A 242 15.98 2.24 17.63
C GLN A 242 16.45 1.29 16.51
N ALA A 243 17.04 0.14 16.85
CA ALA A 243 17.53 -0.83 15.85
C ALA A 243 16.40 -1.30 14.93
N TYR A 244 15.22 -1.58 15.49
CA TYR A 244 14.03 -1.96 14.76
C TYR A 244 13.45 -0.81 13.93
N ASN A 245 13.28 0.36 14.54
CA ASN A 245 12.71 1.54 13.86
C ASN A 245 13.55 1.91 12.63
N HIS A 246 14.88 1.88 12.76
CA HIS A 246 15.80 2.18 11.65
C HIS A 246 15.72 1.14 10.54
N ALA A 247 15.67 -0.14 10.90
CA ALA A 247 15.54 -1.22 9.93
C ALA A 247 14.21 -1.13 9.17
N VAL A 248 13.09 -0.89 9.87
CA VAL A 248 11.77 -0.73 9.25
C VAL A 248 11.75 0.49 8.33
N SER A 249 12.34 1.62 8.73
CA SER A 249 12.45 2.82 7.90
C SER A 249 13.18 2.53 6.59
N ARG A 250 14.40 1.98 6.67
CA ARG A 250 15.19 1.59 5.49
C ARG A 250 14.43 0.63 4.60
N LEU A 251 13.94 -0.48 5.16
CA LEU A 251 13.31 -1.54 4.39
C LEU A 251 12.02 -1.07 3.71
N THR A 252 11.24 -0.19 4.34
CA THR A 252 10.00 0.34 3.76
C THR A 252 10.27 1.12 2.47
N PHE A 253 11.15 2.12 2.52
CA PHE A 253 11.42 2.96 1.35
C PHE A 253 12.23 2.23 0.29
N VAL A 254 13.20 1.37 0.68
CA VAL A 254 13.93 0.53 -0.28
C VAL A 254 13.00 -0.48 -0.95
N ALA A 255 12.04 -1.08 -0.23
CA ALA A 255 11.05 -1.96 -0.84
C ALA A 255 10.12 -1.23 -1.81
N ALA A 256 9.71 -0.01 -1.49
CA ALA A 256 8.91 0.84 -2.39
C ALA A 256 9.68 1.13 -3.69
N VAL A 257 10.94 1.55 -3.61
CA VAL A 257 11.82 1.77 -4.78
C VAL A 257 12.06 0.46 -5.55
N THR A 258 12.28 -0.65 -4.83
CA THR A 258 12.49 -1.96 -5.46
C THR A 258 11.27 -2.36 -6.28
N ARG A 259 10.05 -2.24 -5.74
CA ARG A 259 8.83 -2.57 -6.49
C ARG A 259 8.51 -1.58 -7.60
N LEU A 260 8.97 -0.33 -7.49
CA LEU A 260 8.88 0.65 -8.57
C LEU A 260 9.69 0.21 -9.79
N LEU A 261 10.95 -0.17 -9.57
CA LEU A 261 11.89 -0.55 -10.64
C LEU A 261 11.70 -1.98 -11.10
N GLU A 262 11.26 -2.86 -10.20
CA GLU A 262 11.04 -4.28 -10.41
C GLU A 262 9.64 -4.71 -9.96
N PRO A 263 8.58 -4.33 -10.69
CA PRO A 263 7.22 -4.73 -10.34
C PRO A 263 7.11 -6.25 -10.15
N GLY A 264 6.52 -6.65 -9.02
CA GLY A 264 6.37 -8.03 -8.59
C GLY A 264 7.52 -8.59 -7.75
N HIS A 265 8.46 -7.75 -7.34
CA HIS A 265 9.48 -8.13 -6.36
C HIS A 265 8.85 -8.60 -5.04
N LYS A 266 9.44 -9.64 -4.42
CA LYS A 266 8.93 -10.22 -3.17
C LYS A 266 9.05 -9.21 -2.03
N PHE A 267 7.94 -8.93 -1.37
CA PHE A 267 7.89 -8.11 -0.16
C PHE A 267 6.56 -8.34 0.56
N ASP A 268 6.59 -9.10 1.65
CA ASP A 268 5.38 -9.62 2.31
C ASP A 268 5.02 -8.82 3.56
N PHE A 269 5.80 -7.79 3.84
CA PHE A 269 5.79 -7.04 5.07
C PHE A 269 4.98 -5.75 4.90
N MET A 270 4.39 -5.31 6.00
CA MET A 270 3.55 -4.13 6.08
C MET A 270 3.90 -3.38 7.36
N PRO A 271 4.50 -2.17 7.25
CA PRO A 271 4.55 -1.23 8.34
C PRO A 271 3.13 -0.91 8.82
N VAL A 272 2.91 -0.89 10.13
CA VAL A 272 1.63 -0.55 10.73
C VAL A 272 1.81 0.64 11.66
N LEU A 273 1.26 1.80 11.28
CA LEU A 273 1.29 3.00 12.10
C LEU A 273 0.23 2.90 13.19
N GLN A 274 0.68 2.58 14.40
CA GLN A 274 -0.16 2.39 15.58
C GLN A 274 -0.04 3.60 16.48
N GLY A 275 -1.14 4.33 16.65
CA GLY A 275 -1.17 5.50 17.52
C GLY A 275 -2.53 6.17 17.51
N ILE A 276 -2.70 7.20 18.32
CA ILE A 276 -4.01 7.83 18.50
C ILE A 276 -4.56 8.43 17.20
N GLN A 277 -5.89 8.54 17.11
CA GLN A 277 -6.55 9.23 16.01
C GLN A 277 -6.11 10.71 15.96
N GLY A 278 -6.17 11.34 14.78
CA GLY A 278 -5.79 12.74 14.63
C GLY A 278 -4.27 13.01 14.55
N SER A 279 -3.43 11.98 14.60
CA SER A 279 -1.95 12.11 14.50
C SER A 279 -1.41 12.29 13.06
N ALA A 280 -2.29 12.49 12.07
CA ALA A 280 -1.95 12.65 10.65
C ALA A 280 -1.27 11.44 9.96
N LYS A 281 -1.53 10.21 10.43
CA LYS A 281 -0.96 8.96 9.89
C LYS A 281 -1.25 8.76 8.39
N SER A 282 -2.52 8.83 8.00
CA SER A 282 -2.94 8.63 6.60
C SER A 282 -2.37 9.71 5.67
N SER A 283 -2.42 10.97 6.09
CA SER A 283 -1.81 12.09 5.36
C SER A 283 -0.29 11.96 5.22
N LEU A 284 0.38 11.37 6.22
CA LEU A 284 1.80 11.07 6.12
C LEU A 284 2.10 10.02 5.05
N ILE A 285 1.30 8.94 4.98
CA ILE A 285 1.44 7.91 3.95
C ILE A 285 1.18 8.50 2.55
N GLU A 286 0.23 9.44 2.43
CA GLU A 286 0.01 10.18 1.19
C GLU A 286 1.27 10.95 0.75
N VAL A 287 1.98 11.60 1.69
CA VAL A 287 3.27 12.25 1.39
C VAL A 287 4.31 11.22 0.93
N TRP A 288 4.40 10.06 1.56
CA TRP A 288 5.31 9.00 1.14
C TRP A 288 5.04 8.53 -0.30
N SER A 289 3.78 8.52 -0.71
CA SER A 289 3.37 8.05 -2.02
C SER A 289 3.77 8.95 -3.19
N LEU A 290 4.26 10.17 -2.92
CA LEU A 290 4.56 11.19 -3.95
C LEU A 290 3.36 11.48 -4.87
N GLY A 291 2.14 11.44 -4.31
CA GLY A 291 0.88 11.65 -5.03
C GLY A 291 0.22 10.38 -5.58
N TYR A 292 0.84 9.22 -5.41
CA TYR A 292 0.32 7.92 -5.88
C TYR A 292 -0.25 7.08 -4.73
N PHE A 293 -1.09 7.72 -3.91
CA PHE A 293 -1.73 7.13 -2.74
C PHE A 293 -3.06 6.44 -3.10
N GLY A 294 -3.31 5.28 -2.51
CA GLY A 294 -4.61 4.62 -2.51
C GLY A 294 -4.97 4.07 -1.14
N GLU A 295 -6.25 3.75 -0.95
CA GLU A 295 -6.81 3.27 0.30
C GLU A 295 -7.72 2.07 0.03
N ILE A 296 -7.69 1.08 0.92
CA ILE A 296 -8.66 -0.02 0.94
C ILE A 296 -9.23 -0.13 2.35
N SER A 297 -10.39 0.51 2.57
CA SER A 297 -11.05 0.59 3.88
C SER A 297 -12.07 -0.51 4.12
N GLU A 298 -12.63 -1.12 3.07
CA GLU A 298 -13.68 -2.13 3.24
C GLU A 298 -13.18 -3.57 3.05
N PRO A 299 -13.60 -4.53 3.89
CA PRO A 299 -13.30 -5.95 3.71
C PRO A 299 -13.68 -6.51 2.32
N ARG A 300 -14.75 -5.98 1.72
CA ARG A 300 -15.19 -6.39 0.38
C ARG A 300 -14.22 -5.96 -0.72
N GLN A 301 -13.67 -4.76 -0.62
CA GLN A 301 -12.69 -4.23 -1.58
C GLN A 301 -11.41 -5.08 -1.57
N PHE A 302 -11.07 -5.67 -0.43
CA PHE A 302 -9.88 -6.50 -0.26
C PHE A 302 -10.07 -7.96 -0.76
N THR A 303 -11.30 -8.49 -0.66
CA THR A 303 -11.63 -9.88 -1.02
C THR A 303 -11.97 -10.03 -2.51
N ASP A 304 -12.61 -9.03 -3.12
CA ASP A 304 -12.89 -9.02 -4.55
C ASP A 304 -11.65 -8.59 -5.35
N SER A 305 -11.08 -9.53 -6.11
CA SER A 305 -9.85 -9.26 -6.88
C SER A 305 -10.04 -8.26 -8.01
N LYS A 306 -11.27 -8.07 -8.52
CA LYS A 306 -11.55 -7.04 -9.52
C LYS A 306 -11.53 -5.65 -8.87
N VAL A 307 -12.25 -5.48 -7.77
CA VAL A 307 -12.30 -4.20 -7.02
C VAL A 307 -10.91 -3.84 -6.51
N MET A 308 -10.17 -4.81 -5.96
CA MET A 308 -8.79 -4.62 -5.53
C MET A 308 -7.90 -4.13 -6.68
N ASN A 309 -8.01 -4.73 -7.87
CA ASN A 309 -7.22 -4.31 -9.03
C ASN A 309 -7.57 -2.88 -9.47
N GLU A 310 -8.84 -2.48 -9.36
CA GLU A 310 -9.28 -1.11 -9.67
C GLU A 310 -8.73 -0.12 -8.63
N MET A 311 -8.82 -0.42 -7.34
CA MET A 311 -8.34 0.45 -6.26
C MET A 311 -6.81 0.60 -6.23
N THR A 312 -6.09 -0.46 -6.61
CA THR A 312 -4.62 -0.48 -6.60
C THR A 312 -3.99 -0.03 -7.91
N ALA A 313 -4.77 0.10 -8.98
CA ALA A 313 -4.27 0.55 -10.27
C ALA A 313 -3.68 1.96 -10.16
N GLY A 314 -2.43 2.10 -10.61
CA GLY A 314 -1.74 3.40 -10.60
C GLY A 314 -1.44 3.94 -9.20
N LYS A 315 -1.41 3.09 -8.18
CA LYS A 315 -1.03 3.48 -6.81
C LYS A 315 0.33 2.88 -6.46
N TRP A 316 1.10 3.56 -5.63
CA TRP A 316 2.42 3.14 -5.16
C TRP A 316 2.44 2.80 -3.67
N PHE A 317 1.62 3.50 -2.89
CA PHE A 317 1.34 3.16 -1.50
C PHE A 317 -0.16 2.92 -1.35
N ILE A 318 -0.50 1.81 -0.71
CA ILE A 318 -1.87 1.45 -0.36
C ILE A 318 -2.02 1.43 1.15
N GLU A 319 -2.87 2.30 1.68
CA GLU A 319 -3.25 2.26 3.09
C GLU A 319 -4.35 1.23 3.33
N LEU A 320 -4.20 0.46 4.42
CA LEU A 320 -5.27 -0.30 5.05
C LEU A 320 -5.65 0.40 6.36
N PRO A 321 -6.64 1.31 6.34
CA PRO A 321 -7.10 1.98 7.56
C PRO A 321 -7.87 0.99 8.45
N GLU A 322 -7.93 1.31 9.74
CA GLU A 322 -8.64 0.51 10.75
C GLU A 322 -8.28 -0.99 10.68
N LEU A 323 -6.97 -1.26 10.69
CA LEU A 323 -6.44 -2.60 10.44
C LEU A 323 -7.05 -3.69 11.35
N ALA A 324 -7.42 -3.36 12.60
CA ALA A 324 -8.06 -4.27 13.53
C ALA A 324 -9.36 -4.86 12.98
N ALA A 325 -10.25 -4.02 12.44
CA ALA A 325 -11.53 -4.45 11.87
C ALA A 325 -11.31 -5.34 10.64
N LEU A 326 -10.36 -4.98 9.78
CA LEU A 326 -10.05 -5.74 8.57
C LEU A 326 -9.46 -7.12 8.90
N LEU A 327 -8.54 -7.19 9.87
CA LEU A 327 -7.93 -8.45 10.32
C LEU A 327 -8.94 -9.34 11.05
N GLY A 328 -9.85 -8.77 11.82
CA GLY A 328 -10.96 -9.49 12.47
C GLY A 328 -11.78 -10.33 11.51
N VAL A 329 -12.05 -9.81 10.32
CA VAL A 329 -12.87 -10.50 9.32
C VAL A 329 -12.03 -11.35 8.37
N ASN A 330 -10.81 -10.94 8.04
CA ASN A 330 -10.09 -11.44 6.86
C ASN A 330 -8.58 -11.68 7.06
N SER A 331 -8.10 -11.95 8.28
CA SER A 331 -6.67 -12.13 8.59
C SER A 331 -5.92 -13.04 7.58
N ARG A 332 -6.47 -14.22 7.25
CA ARG A 332 -5.88 -15.16 6.29
C ARG A 332 -5.80 -14.58 4.87
N THR A 333 -6.85 -13.88 4.44
CA THR A 333 -6.91 -13.21 3.14
C THR A 333 -5.88 -12.08 3.08
N VAL A 334 -5.78 -11.25 4.12
CA VAL A 334 -4.76 -10.18 4.23
C VAL A 334 -3.35 -10.76 4.12
N LYS A 335 -3.03 -11.79 4.91
CA LYS A 335 -1.71 -12.47 4.86
C LYS A 335 -1.41 -13.06 3.48
N SER A 336 -2.40 -13.69 2.85
CA SER A 336 -2.28 -14.25 1.49
C SER A 336 -2.02 -13.15 0.46
N LYS A 337 -2.80 -12.06 0.52
CA LYS A 337 -2.64 -10.92 -0.37
C LYS A 337 -1.30 -10.25 -0.17
N LEU A 338 -0.84 -9.95 1.05
CA LEU A 338 0.49 -9.37 1.29
C LEU A 338 1.62 -10.22 0.67
N SER A 339 1.47 -11.54 0.66
CA SER A 339 2.47 -12.47 0.11
C SER A 339 2.50 -12.55 -1.42
N SER A 340 1.52 -11.96 -2.13
CA SER A 340 1.40 -12.05 -3.58
C SER A 340 2.36 -11.10 -4.33
N LYS A 341 2.93 -11.59 -5.44
CA LYS A 341 3.79 -10.82 -6.36
C LYS A 341 3.00 -10.14 -7.49
N ALA A 342 1.79 -10.62 -7.77
CA ALA A 342 0.95 -10.10 -8.84
C ALA A 342 -0.53 -10.24 -8.48
N ASP A 343 -1.35 -9.35 -9.02
CA ASP A 343 -2.79 -9.43 -8.90
C ASP A 343 -3.40 -9.83 -10.26
N ARG A 344 -4.32 -10.79 -10.21
CA ARG A 344 -4.97 -11.36 -11.39
C ARG A 344 -6.45 -11.03 -11.34
N ALA A 345 -6.92 -10.31 -12.35
CA ALA A 345 -8.35 -10.09 -12.53
C ALA A 345 -8.68 -10.03 -14.02
N ARG A 346 -9.96 -10.27 -14.31
CA ARG A 346 -10.52 -10.07 -15.64
C ARG A 346 -11.23 -8.73 -15.66
N ALA A 347 -10.71 -7.77 -16.40
CA ALA A 347 -11.38 -6.49 -16.60
C ALA A 347 -12.76 -6.69 -17.25
N ALA A 348 -13.70 -5.79 -16.97
CA ALA A 348 -15.01 -5.80 -17.60
C ALA A 348 -14.82 -5.81 -19.13
N TYR A 349 -15.54 -6.70 -19.82
CA TYR A 349 -15.49 -6.87 -21.29
C TYR A 349 -14.15 -7.39 -21.87
N SER A 350 -13.13 -7.65 -21.06
CA SER A 350 -11.91 -8.30 -21.55
C SER A 350 -12.14 -9.78 -21.85
N LYS A 351 -11.55 -10.28 -22.95
CA LYS A 351 -11.55 -11.71 -23.29
C LYS A 351 -10.52 -12.51 -22.47
N TYR A 352 -9.49 -11.86 -21.96
CA TYR A 352 -8.36 -12.50 -21.26
C TYR A 352 -8.19 -11.95 -19.85
N THR A 353 -7.74 -12.81 -18.94
CA THR A 353 -7.31 -12.41 -17.59
C THR A 353 -6.01 -11.63 -17.70
N GLU A 354 -5.94 -10.47 -17.06
CA GLU A 354 -4.74 -9.66 -16.99
C GLU A 354 -4.00 -9.97 -15.67
N GLU A 355 -2.69 -10.19 -15.77
CA GLU A 355 -1.81 -10.32 -14.60
C GLU A 355 -1.00 -9.03 -14.47
N ARG A 356 -1.24 -8.30 -13.38
CA ARG A 356 -0.51 -7.07 -13.06
C ARG A 356 0.48 -7.35 -11.94
N LYS A 357 1.76 -7.21 -12.24
CA LYS A 357 2.81 -7.32 -11.23
C LYS A 357 2.74 -6.12 -10.29
N ARG A 358 2.96 -6.34 -9.00
CA ARG A 358 2.79 -5.28 -8.00
C ARG A 358 3.92 -4.28 -8.02
N GLY A 359 3.58 -3.03 -8.33
CA GLY A 359 4.47 -1.88 -8.18
C GLY A 359 4.37 -1.22 -6.79
N PHE A 360 3.36 -1.56 -5.98
CA PHE A 360 3.04 -0.86 -4.73
C PHE A 360 3.47 -1.63 -3.47
N ILE A 361 3.56 -0.91 -2.34
CA ILE A 361 3.60 -1.51 -1.00
C ILE A 361 2.35 -1.16 -0.20
N THR A 362 2.10 -1.92 0.86
CA THR A 362 0.93 -1.73 1.73
C THR A 362 1.39 -1.21 3.07
N VAL A 363 0.63 -0.28 3.66
CA VAL A 363 0.86 0.29 5.00
C VAL A 363 -0.45 0.20 5.77
N GLY A 364 -0.41 -0.33 7.00
CA GLY A 364 -1.58 -0.35 7.87
C GLY A 364 -1.62 0.89 8.76
N THR A 365 -2.81 1.35 9.11
CA THR A 365 -2.99 2.30 10.22
C THR A 365 -3.96 1.72 11.25
N SER A 366 -3.67 1.92 12.52
CA SER A 366 -4.50 1.46 13.63
C SER A 366 -4.50 2.45 14.77
N ASN A 367 -5.65 2.61 15.41
CA ASN A 367 -5.78 3.31 16.68
C ASN A 367 -5.72 2.33 17.86
N ASP A 368 -6.01 1.05 17.61
CA ASP A 368 -6.02 0.00 18.62
C ASP A 368 -4.60 -0.46 18.97
N LYS A 369 -4.41 -0.77 20.26
CA LYS A 369 -3.14 -1.32 20.74
C LYS A 369 -2.91 -2.76 20.30
N GLY A 370 -3.98 -3.54 20.18
CA GLY A 370 -3.97 -4.89 19.65
C GLY A 370 -4.81 -4.98 18.38
N TYR A 371 -4.29 -5.63 17.35
CA TYR A 371 -4.99 -5.90 16.09
C TYR A 371 -4.56 -7.22 15.43
N LEU A 372 -3.48 -7.83 15.93
CA LEU A 372 -3.02 -9.12 15.44
C LEU A 372 -3.78 -10.22 16.17
N ILE A 373 -4.46 -11.08 15.42
CA ILE A 373 -5.31 -12.11 16.03
C ILE A 373 -4.66 -13.48 15.98
N ASP A 374 -3.87 -13.77 14.95
CA ASP A 374 -3.39 -15.14 14.71
C ASP A 374 -1.86 -15.16 14.75
N PRO A 375 -1.24 -15.84 15.75
CA PRO A 375 0.20 -15.88 15.93
C PRO A 375 0.93 -16.43 14.71
N THR A 376 0.26 -17.27 13.89
CA THR A 376 0.86 -17.80 12.67
C THR A 376 0.96 -16.73 11.58
N GLY A 377 2.13 -16.09 11.48
CA GLY A 377 2.43 -15.14 10.41
C GLY A 377 2.28 -13.66 10.77
N ASN A 378 2.23 -13.33 12.06
CA ASN A 378 2.37 -11.95 12.57
C ASN A 378 3.67 -11.27 12.12
N ARG A 379 4.69 -12.03 11.74
CA ARG A 379 5.95 -11.53 11.15
C ARG A 379 5.78 -10.57 9.96
N ARG A 380 4.63 -10.60 9.27
CA ARG A 380 4.30 -9.74 8.13
C ARG A 380 3.94 -8.31 8.55
N PHE A 381 3.61 -8.09 9.81
CA PHE A 381 3.20 -6.79 10.32
C PHE A 381 4.38 -6.22 11.11
N TRP A 382 4.74 -4.97 10.82
CA TRP A 382 5.80 -4.24 11.51
C TRP A 382 5.14 -3.09 12.28
N PRO A 383 4.72 -3.32 13.54
CA PRO A 383 4.13 -2.27 14.39
C PRO A 383 5.10 -1.11 14.58
N LEU A 384 4.65 0.11 14.34
CA LEU A 384 5.37 1.35 14.63
C LEU A 384 4.52 2.16 15.60
N LEU A 385 4.98 2.26 16.85
CA LEU A 385 4.30 2.99 17.91
C LEU A 385 4.51 4.50 17.70
N VAL A 386 3.51 5.16 17.15
CA VAL A 386 3.54 6.58 16.80
C VAL A 386 3.39 7.43 18.06
N GLY A 387 4.37 8.29 18.32
CA GLY A 387 4.37 9.25 19.43
C GLY A 387 3.68 10.58 19.12
N ALA A 388 3.26 10.81 17.86
CA ALA A 388 2.46 11.97 17.48
C ALA A 388 1.02 11.89 18.04
N THR A 389 0.46 13.04 18.38
CA THR A 389 -0.89 13.17 18.99
C THR A 389 -1.76 14.12 18.20
N GLU A 390 -3.04 14.26 18.55
CA GLU A 390 -3.94 15.24 17.94
C GLU A 390 -3.50 16.69 18.24
N GLN A 391 -2.99 16.95 19.45
CA GLN A 391 -2.48 18.27 19.85
C GLN A 391 -1.10 18.57 19.24
N ASN A 392 -0.39 17.55 18.81
CA ASN A 392 0.94 17.67 18.22
C ASN A 392 1.10 16.63 17.11
N PRO A 393 0.41 16.80 15.97
CA PRO A 393 0.39 15.83 14.87
C PRO A 393 1.74 15.81 14.15
N VAL A 394 1.91 14.85 13.23
CA VAL A 394 3.10 14.78 12.38
C VAL A 394 3.23 16.07 11.56
N ASP A 395 4.43 16.66 11.55
CA ASP A 395 4.74 17.83 10.73
C ASP A 395 4.92 17.43 9.26
N LEU A 396 3.82 17.48 8.51
CA LEU A 396 3.81 17.13 7.09
C LEU A 396 4.65 18.08 6.23
N ALA A 397 4.85 19.34 6.65
CA ALA A 397 5.65 20.30 5.88
C ALA A 397 7.13 19.91 5.91
N SER A 398 7.64 19.57 7.10
CA SER A 398 9.01 19.05 7.26
C SER A 398 9.21 17.74 6.49
N VAL A 399 8.23 16.82 6.50
CA VAL A 399 8.31 15.57 5.73
C VAL A 399 8.36 15.86 4.23
N ARG A 400 7.51 16.75 3.71
CA ARG A 400 7.51 17.12 2.28
C ARG A 400 8.82 17.74 1.83
N ALA A 401 9.48 18.52 2.69
CA ALA A 401 10.79 19.10 2.40
C ALA A 401 11.91 18.04 2.32
N GLU A 402 11.77 16.92 3.02
CA GLU A 402 12.82 15.92 3.19
C GLU A 402 12.63 14.64 2.34
N ILE A 403 11.37 14.28 2.02
CA ILE A 403 11.01 13.00 1.41
C ILE A 403 11.77 12.70 0.12
N GLN A 404 12.08 13.73 -0.68
CA GLN A 404 12.87 13.57 -1.91
C GLN A 404 14.30 13.09 -1.62
N GLN A 405 14.96 13.63 -0.59
CA GLN A 405 16.29 13.18 -0.17
C GLN A 405 16.27 11.78 0.43
N VAL A 406 15.20 11.42 1.16
CA VAL A 406 15.02 10.05 1.68
C VAL A 406 14.88 9.04 0.54
N TYR A 407 14.13 9.36 -0.50
CA TYR A 407 14.02 8.48 -1.66
C TYR A 407 15.30 8.44 -2.52
N ALA A 408 16.03 9.56 -2.63
CA ALA A 408 17.32 9.58 -3.30
C ALA A 408 18.33 8.64 -2.59
N GLU A 409 18.36 8.65 -1.26
CA GLU A 409 19.15 7.71 -0.46
C GLU A 409 18.65 6.27 -0.60
N ALA A 410 17.33 6.03 -0.58
CA ALA A 410 16.74 4.71 -0.77
C ALA A 410 17.05 4.12 -2.15
N LEU A 411 17.11 4.96 -3.19
CA LEU A 411 17.51 4.55 -4.53
C LEU A 411 18.97 4.12 -4.57
N GLU A 412 19.85 4.84 -3.87
CA GLU A 412 21.26 4.46 -3.78
C GLU A 412 21.45 3.16 -2.99
N ALA A 413 20.72 2.99 -1.88
CA ALA A 413 20.69 1.74 -1.14
C ALA A 413 20.21 0.56 -2.01
N TYR A 414 19.15 0.76 -2.81
CA TYR A 414 18.69 -0.25 -3.77
C TYR A 414 19.77 -0.61 -4.81
N ARG A 415 20.47 0.39 -5.36
CA ARG A 415 21.56 0.15 -6.33
C ARG A 415 22.68 -0.65 -5.69
N GLN A 416 23.09 -0.29 -4.47
CA GLN A 416 24.13 -1.01 -3.75
C GLN A 416 23.72 -2.47 -3.51
N MET A 417 22.49 -2.70 -3.03
CA MET A 417 21.95 -4.06 -2.86
C MET A 417 21.93 -4.84 -4.17
N ARG A 418 21.71 -4.19 -5.32
CA ARG A 418 21.76 -4.83 -6.64
C ARG A 418 23.17 -5.07 -7.16
N CYS A 419 24.14 -4.26 -6.77
CA CYS A 419 25.56 -4.53 -7.00
C CYS A 419 26.03 -5.75 -6.19
N ASP A 420 25.59 -5.85 -4.94
CA ASP A 420 25.94 -6.99 -4.08
C ASP A 420 25.20 -8.27 -4.52
N GLN A 421 23.91 -8.13 -4.89
CA GLN A 421 23.06 -9.22 -5.35
C GLN A 421 22.40 -8.90 -6.70
N HIS A 422 23.09 -9.33 -7.76
CA HIS A 422 22.73 -9.04 -9.16
C HIS A 422 21.37 -9.61 -9.59
N GLU A 423 20.92 -10.74 -9.03
CA GLU A 423 19.69 -11.43 -9.41
C GLU A 423 18.89 -11.95 -8.20
N GLY A 424 17.61 -12.26 -8.43
CA GLY A 424 16.72 -12.83 -7.41
C GLY A 424 16.08 -11.80 -6.47
N ASP A 425 15.36 -12.33 -5.47
CA ASP A 425 14.69 -11.53 -4.45
C ASP A 425 15.75 -10.94 -3.49
N LEU A 426 15.82 -9.61 -3.39
CA LEU A 426 16.66 -8.90 -2.42
C LEU A 426 16.23 -9.24 -0.98
N PRO A 427 17.17 -9.24 0.00
CA PRO A 427 16.88 -9.54 1.40
C PRO A 427 16.15 -8.38 2.09
N LEU A 428 14.87 -8.17 1.74
CA LEU A 428 14.03 -7.11 2.28
C LEU A 428 13.27 -7.58 3.54
N PHE A 429 13.99 -8.09 4.53
CA PHE A 429 13.44 -8.60 5.79
C PHE A 429 14.31 -8.20 6.99
N LEU A 430 13.70 -8.19 8.18
CA LEU A 430 14.40 -7.86 9.43
C LEU A 430 15.34 -9.00 9.84
N THR A 431 16.49 -8.64 10.43
CA THR A 431 17.51 -9.58 10.92
C THR A 431 18.11 -9.10 12.23
N GLY A 432 18.66 -10.02 13.03
CA GLY A 432 19.34 -9.69 14.29
C GLY A 432 18.42 -9.05 15.32
N GLU A 433 18.94 -8.07 16.05
CA GLU A 433 18.23 -7.33 17.11
C GLU A 433 16.88 -6.76 16.63
N ALA A 434 16.81 -6.27 15.39
CA ALA A 434 15.57 -5.73 14.83
C ALA A 434 14.46 -6.79 14.70
N ASP A 435 14.80 -8.06 14.39
CA ASP A 435 13.83 -9.15 14.31
C ASP A 435 13.34 -9.58 15.71
N GLU A 436 14.22 -9.55 16.71
CA GLU A 436 13.86 -9.84 18.10
C GLU A 436 12.89 -8.80 18.67
N ILE A 437 13.19 -7.51 18.46
CA ILE A 437 12.30 -6.41 18.83
C ILE A 437 10.97 -6.50 18.08
N ALA A 438 10.98 -6.84 16.79
CA ALA A 438 9.77 -7.01 16.00
C ALA A 438 8.85 -8.09 16.58
N LYS A 439 9.39 -9.24 16.98
CA LYS A 439 8.62 -10.32 17.62
C LYS A 439 7.96 -9.86 18.93
N ARG A 440 8.69 -9.11 19.76
CA ARG A 440 8.14 -8.54 20.99
C ARG A 440 6.98 -7.57 20.70
N LEU A 441 7.19 -6.60 19.81
CA LEU A 441 6.15 -5.63 19.44
C LEU A 441 4.93 -6.28 18.78
N GLN A 442 5.13 -7.33 17.99
CA GLN A 442 4.04 -8.14 17.43
C GLN A 442 3.27 -8.88 18.53
N GLY A 443 3.96 -9.39 19.55
CA GLY A 443 3.33 -9.97 20.75
C GLY A 443 2.48 -8.94 21.49
N GLU A 444 3.01 -7.73 21.72
CA GLU A 444 2.28 -6.63 22.35
C GLU A 444 1.06 -6.15 21.53
N ALA A 445 1.14 -6.26 20.20
CA ALA A 445 0.04 -5.92 19.29
C ALA A 445 -0.94 -7.09 19.05
N THR A 446 -0.76 -8.22 19.73
CA THR A 446 -1.67 -9.37 19.63
C THR A 446 -2.88 -9.18 20.54
N ILE A 447 -4.08 -9.36 19.98
CA ILE A 447 -5.31 -9.44 20.77
C ILE A 447 -5.41 -10.85 21.30
N GLU A 448 -5.48 -10.98 22.63
CA GLU A 448 -5.90 -12.21 23.27
C GLU A 448 -7.42 -12.36 23.05
N THR A 449 -7.80 -13.21 22.11
CA THR A 449 -9.23 -13.52 21.92
C THR A 449 -9.67 -14.56 22.95
N PRO A 450 -10.98 -14.70 23.22
CA PRO A 450 -11.45 -15.76 24.10
C PRO A 450 -11.03 -17.16 23.67
N GLU A 451 -10.90 -17.41 22.36
CA GLU A 451 -10.34 -18.65 21.83
C GLU A 451 -8.86 -18.84 22.23
N HIS A 452 -8.06 -17.76 22.29
CA HIS A 452 -6.67 -17.82 22.75
C HIS A 452 -6.58 -18.11 24.24
N ALA A 453 -7.40 -17.43 25.05
CA ALA A 453 -7.45 -17.69 26.48
C ALA A 453 -7.91 -19.13 26.76
N PHE A 454 -8.96 -19.59 26.07
CA PHE A 454 -9.41 -20.98 26.12
C PHE A 454 -8.34 -21.95 25.64
N ALA A 455 -7.59 -21.65 24.57
CA ALA A 455 -6.51 -22.50 24.06
C ALA A 455 -5.34 -22.60 25.05
N GLY A 456 -4.97 -21.49 25.69
CA GLY A 456 -3.98 -21.45 26.77
C GLY A 456 -4.41 -22.30 27.97
N TRP A 457 -5.63 -22.10 28.44
CA TRP A 457 -6.24 -22.93 29.49
C TRP A 457 -6.28 -24.41 29.08
N LEU A 458 -6.69 -24.71 27.86
CA LEU A 458 -6.85 -26.07 27.34
C LEU A 458 -5.49 -26.77 27.27
N THR A 459 -4.43 -26.06 26.90
CA THR A 459 -3.05 -26.56 26.90
C THR A 459 -2.62 -26.96 28.31
N GLY A 460 -2.85 -26.10 29.31
CA GLY A 460 -2.58 -26.43 30.71
C GLY A 460 -3.43 -27.60 31.20
N TRP A 461 -4.73 -27.61 30.89
CA TRP A 461 -5.66 -28.67 31.28
C TRP A 461 -5.31 -30.04 30.68
N LEU A 462 -4.83 -30.08 29.43
CA LEU A 462 -4.37 -31.33 28.81
C LEU A 462 -3.07 -31.85 29.42
N SER A 463 -2.22 -30.95 29.92
CA SER A 463 -0.95 -31.28 30.58
C SER A 463 -1.12 -31.69 32.05
N GLU A 464 -2.34 -31.67 32.58
CA GLU A 464 -2.63 -32.14 33.94
C GLU A 464 -2.91 -33.65 33.98
N PRO A 465 -2.46 -34.34 35.04
CA PRO A 465 -2.86 -35.72 35.29
C PRO A 465 -4.38 -35.86 35.32
N SER A 466 -4.86 -36.94 34.75
CA SER A 466 -6.27 -37.27 34.65
C SER A 466 -6.51 -38.74 34.90
N SER A 467 -7.68 -39.07 35.44
CA SER A 467 -8.15 -40.43 35.57
C SER A 467 -9.41 -40.62 34.73
N GLY A 468 -9.59 -41.82 34.18
CA GLY A 468 -10.77 -42.18 33.42
C GLY A 468 -10.47 -42.92 32.12
N LYS A 469 -11.54 -43.25 31.38
CA LYS A 469 -11.49 -44.12 30.19
C LYS A 469 -10.51 -43.66 29.10
N PHE A 470 -10.33 -42.36 28.96
CA PHE A 470 -9.50 -41.73 27.93
C PHE A 470 -8.20 -41.12 28.50
N ALA A 471 -7.88 -41.36 29.76
CA ALA A 471 -6.58 -41.03 30.34
C ALA A 471 -5.65 -42.25 30.27
N ARG A 472 -4.98 -42.43 29.12
CA ARG A 472 -4.23 -43.66 28.81
C ARG A 472 -2.75 -43.45 28.54
N VAL A 473 -2.32 -42.21 28.33
CA VAL A 473 -0.91 -41.90 28.14
C VAL A 473 -0.27 -41.92 29.53
N ALA A 474 0.58 -42.91 29.80
CA ALA A 474 1.25 -43.05 31.09
C ALA A 474 2.66 -42.43 31.01
N ILE A 475 2.92 -41.41 31.82
CA ILE A 475 4.21 -40.73 31.92
C ILE A 475 4.52 -40.64 33.42
N ASP A 476 5.69 -41.16 33.84
CA ASP A 476 6.19 -41.12 35.22
C ASP A 476 5.19 -41.58 36.30
N GLY A 477 4.38 -42.60 35.98
CA GLY A 477 3.41 -43.19 36.89
C GLY A 477 2.08 -42.43 37.02
N LEU A 478 1.94 -41.30 36.31
CA LEU A 478 0.69 -40.55 36.16
C LEU A 478 0.08 -40.82 34.78
N THR A 479 -1.25 -40.73 34.70
CA THR A 479 -1.99 -40.89 33.45
C THR A 479 -2.49 -39.56 32.93
N TYR A 480 -2.38 -39.34 31.62
CA TYR A 480 -2.77 -38.12 30.93
C TYR A 480 -3.83 -38.40 29.87
N ARG A 481 -4.62 -37.37 29.56
CA ARG A 481 -5.75 -37.44 28.60
C ARG A 481 -5.21 -37.71 27.20
N GLU A 482 -5.44 -38.92 26.69
CA GLU A 482 -5.20 -39.29 25.29
C GLU A 482 -6.27 -38.66 24.38
N ARG A 483 -7.51 -38.61 24.87
CA ARG A 483 -8.66 -38.10 24.11
C ARG A 483 -9.60 -37.31 25.01
N PHE A 484 -10.22 -36.28 24.43
CA PHE A 484 -11.27 -35.48 25.08
C PHE A 484 -12.38 -35.12 24.10
N CYS A 485 -13.50 -34.60 24.58
CA CYS A 485 -14.53 -33.98 23.75
C CYS A 485 -14.72 -32.50 24.09
N MET A 486 -15.26 -31.72 23.15
CA MET A 486 -15.41 -30.26 23.33
C MET A 486 -16.29 -29.88 24.52
N ARG A 487 -17.36 -30.65 24.76
CA ARG A 487 -18.26 -30.42 25.89
C ARG A 487 -17.59 -30.68 27.24
N GLU A 488 -16.71 -31.68 27.29
CA GLU A 488 -15.91 -31.97 28.47
C GLU A 488 -14.93 -30.84 28.79
N ALA A 489 -14.21 -30.35 27.77
CA ALA A 489 -13.31 -29.22 27.90
C ALA A 489 -14.06 -27.94 28.35
N PHE A 490 -15.22 -27.66 27.74
CA PHE A 490 -16.03 -26.50 28.08
C PHE A 490 -16.54 -26.53 29.53
N GLU A 491 -17.09 -27.66 29.98
CA GLU A 491 -17.56 -27.80 31.37
C GLU A 491 -16.41 -27.78 32.39
N ALA A 492 -15.20 -28.19 32.00
CA ALA A 492 -14.01 -28.07 32.84
C ALA A 492 -13.50 -26.62 32.91
N TYR A 493 -13.48 -25.90 31.80
CA TYR A 493 -13.10 -24.48 31.75
C TYR A 493 -13.94 -23.62 32.71
N HIS A 494 -15.28 -23.74 32.63
CA HIS A 494 -16.16 -22.98 33.51
C HIS A 494 -16.14 -23.44 34.97
N ARG A 495 -15.74 -24.69 35.24
CA ARG A 495 -15.55 -25.17 36.61
C ARG A 495 -14.31 -24.54 37.23
N ASP A 496 -13.21 -24.49 36.49
CA ASP A 496 -11.97 -23.84 36.94
C ASP A 496 -12.16 -22.32 37.10
N ALA A 497 -13.10 -21.73 36.37
CA ALA A 497 -13.54 -20.34 36.53
C ALA A 497 -14.31 -20.07 37.84
N GLY A 498 -14.66 -21.09 38.62
CA GLY A 498 -15.44 -20.93 39.85
C GLY A 498 -16.92 -20.59 39.62
N MET A 499 -17.47 -20.89 38.44
CA MET A 499 -18.89 -20.64 38.16
C MET A 499 -19.79 -21.73 38.77
N ASP A 500 -20.73 -21.33 39.64
CA ASP A 500 -21.73 -22.22 40.27
C ASP A 500 -22.72 -22.83 39.27
N ARG A 501 -22.95 -22.17 38.13
CA ARG A 501 -23.81 -22.64 37.04
C ARG A 501 -23.16 -22.38 35.70
N PHE A 502 -22.88 -23.45 34.96
CA PHE A 502 -22.26 -23.36 33.64
C PHE A 502 -23.24 -22.80 32.60
N PRO A 503 -22.75 -22.01 31.62
CA PRO A 503 -23.53 -21.67 30.44
C PRO A 503 -23.99 -22.92 29.68
N ASP A 504 -25.11 -22.82 28.97
CA ASP A 504 -25.57 -23.91 28.12
C ASP A 504 -24.55 -24.16 27.00
N TYR A 505 -24.19 -25.43 26.80
CA TYR A 505 -23.32 -25.84 25.70
C TYR A 505 -24.08 -25.75 24.37
N ASP A 506 -24.03 -24.58 23.75
CA ASP A 506 -24.75 -24.24 22.53
C ASP A 506 -23.81 -24.16 21.30
N SER A 507 -24.33 -23.63 20.19
CA SER A 507 -23.53 -23.39 18.97
C SER A 507 -22.38 -22.41 19.18
N LYS A 508 -22.51 -21.45 20.11
CA LYS A 508 -21.47 -20.45 20.41
C LYS A 508 -20.33 -21.09 21.19
N ALA A 509 -20.65 -21.86 22.24
CA ALA A 509 -19.68 -22.67 22.97
C ALA A 509 -18.95 -23.65 22.03
N THR A 510 -19.67 -24.24 21.08
CA THR A 510 -19.06 -25.12 20.06
C THR A 510 -18.06 -24.36 19.17
N ALA A 511 -18.37 -23.12 18.77
CA ALA A 511 -17.50 -22.30 17.94
C ALA A 511 -16.22 -21.88 18.69
N LEU A 512 -16.35 -21.42 19.93
CA LEU A 512 -15.22 -21.05 20.80
C LEU A 512 -14.23 -22.23 20.96
N VAL A 513 -14.74 -23.37 21.43
CA VAL A 513 -13.88 -24.54 21.70
C VAL A 513 -13.27 -25.08 20.42
N ARG A 514 -13.98 -25.00 19.28
CA ARG A 514 -13.41 -25.35 17.97
C ARG A 514 -12.27 -24.41 17.58
N GLY A 515 -12.48 -23.10 17.71
CA GLY A 515 -11.46 -22.10 17.42
C GLY A 515 -10.19 -22.33 18.25
N ALA A 516 -10.35 -22.59 19.55
CA ALA A 516 -9.25 -22.92 20.44
C ALA A 516 -8.51 -24.21 20.03
N ILE A 517 -9.23 -25.28 19.68
CA ILE A 517 -8.62 -26.54 19.23
C ILE A 517 -7.84 -26.35 17.92
N ASP A 518 -8.36 -25.57 16.97
CA ASP A 518 -7.70 -25.31 15.69
C ASP A 518 -6.35 -24.56 15.86
N MET A 519 -6.12 -23.91 17.01
CA MET A 519 -4.85 -23.26 17.37
C MET A 519 -3.82 -24.23 17.95
N LEU A 520 -4.20 -25.45 18.37
CA LEU A 520 -3.33 -26.41 19.04
C LEU A 520 -2.81 -27.46 18.06
N PRO A 521 -1.55 -27.37 17.57
CA PRO A 521 -1.04 -28.27 16.54
C PRO A 521 -0.91 -29.74 17.00
N PHE A 522 -0.85 -29.96 18.32
CA PHE A 522 -0.75 -31.28 18.95
C PHE A 522 -2.12 -31.93 19.21
N VAL A 523 -3.23 -31.29 18.82
CA VAL A 523 -4.59 -31.84 18.94
C VAL A 523 -5.14 -32.17 17.56
N THR A 524 -5.62 -33.39 17.37
CA THR A 524 -6.20 -33.84 16.09
C THR A 524 -7.61 -34.38 16.25
N LYS A 525 -8.47 -34.12 15.26
CA LYS A 525 -9.85 -34.64 15.26
C LYS A 525 -9.81 -36.16 15.04
N SER A 526 -10.42 -36.92 15.96
CA SER A 526 -10.41 -38.39 15.93
C SER A 526 -11.80 -38.98 15.64
N THR A 527 -12.04 -40.27 15.89
CA THR A 527 -13.35 -40.90 15.70
C THR A 527 -14.36 -40.51 16.78
N THR A 528 -15.65 -40.62 16.51
CA THR A 528 -16.69 -40.45 17.53
C THR A 528 -16.50 -41.49 18.63
N ALA A 529 -16.55 -41.05 19.89
CA ALA A 529 -16.35 -41.91 21.05
C ALA A 529 -17.45 -41.68 22.09
N ARG A 530 -17.76 -42.72 22.88
CA ARG A 530 -18.74 -42.61 23.98
C ARG A 530 -18.02 -42.23 25.27
N PHE A 531 -18.28 -41.00 25.71
CA PHE A 531 -17.87 -40.42 26.98
C PHE A 531 -18.95 -40.72 28.03
N GLU A 532 -18.54 -40.97 29.27
CA GLU A 532 -19.41 -41.45 30.33
C GLU A 532 -20.53 -40.46 30.67
N ARG A 533 -20.16 -39.18 30.87
CA ARG A 533 -21.08 -38.09 31.21
C ARG A 533 -21.78 -37.46 30.00
N TYR A 534 -21.18 -37.53 28.81
CA TYR A 534 -21.61 -36.76 27.63
C TYR A 534 -22.20 -37.61 26.49
N GLY A 535 -22.22 -38.92 26.65
CA GLY A 535 -22.70 -39.84 25.62
C GLY A 535 -21.77 -39.88 24.40
N SER A 536 -22.35 -40.09 23.22
CA SER A 536 -21.58 -40.18 21.97
C SER A 536 -21.21 -38.78 21.48
N GLN A 537 -19.91 -38.46 21.48
CA GLN A 537 -19.39 -37.16 21.09
C GLN A 537 -18.23 -37.31 20.09
N GLN A 538 -18.02 -36.27 19.29
CA GLN A 538 -16.81 -36.13 18.49
C GLN A 538 -15.59 -36.02 19.44
N SER A 539 -14.62 -36.93 19.31
CA SER A 539 -13.40 -36.88 20.12
C SER A 539 -12.25 -36.21 19.39
N TYR A 540 -11.32 -35.67 20.17
CA TYR A 540 -10.05 -35.09 19.76
C TYR A 540 -8.94 -35.83 20.49
N ALA A 541 -7.91 -36.23 19.75
CA ALA A 541 -6.75 -36.96 20.27
C ALA A 541 -5.58 -35.99 20.48
N VAL A 542 -4.83 -36.20 21.56
CA VAL A 542 -3.66 -35.41 21.95
C VAL A 542 -2.41 -36.20 21.56
N ASP A 543 -1.43 -35.52 20.96
CA ASP A 543 -0.14 -36.11 20.62
C ASP A 543 0.63 -36.54 21.88
N SER A 544 1.01 -37.82 21.94
CA SER A 544 1.75 -38.40 23.07
C SER A 544 3.16 -37.85 23.20
N ASP A 545 3.80 -37.48 22.08
CA ASP A 545 5.16 -36.95 22.09
C ASP A 545 5.17 -35.53 22.68
N TRP A 546 4.15 -34.72 22.32
CA TRP A 546 3.94 -33.42 22.93
C TRP A 546 3.67 -33.53 24.44
N LEU A 547 2.76 -34.42 24.87
CA LEU A 547 2.49 -34.63 26.30
C LEU A 547 3.76 -35.00 27.08
N SER A 548 4.60 -35.87 26.51
CA SER A 548 5.86 -36.27 27.13
C SER A 548 6.85 -35.10 27.28
N SER A 549 6.89 -34.19 26.29
CA SER A 549 7.75 -32.99 26.35
C SER A 549 7.33 -32.02 27.45
N GLN A 550 6.03 -31.81 27.66
CA GLN A 550 5.52 -30.87 28.67
C GLN A 550 5.82 -31.32 30.10
N VAL A 551 5.76 -32.63 30.36
CA VAL A 551 6.10 -33.20 31.67
C VAL A 551 7.60 -33.06 31.97
N SER A 552 8.46 -33.25 30.96
CA SER A 552 9.91 -33.10 31.13
C SER A 552 10.36 -31.68 31.45
N GLU A 553 9.65 -30.66 30.96
CA GLU A 553 9.94 -29.24 31.27
C GLU A 553 9.55 -28.88 32.72
N ALA A 554 8.46 -29.46 33.24
CA ALA A 554 8.00 -29.24 34.61
C ALA A 554 8.97 -29.75 35.69
N GLU A 555 9.80 -30.76 35.39
CA GLU A 555 10.80 -31.27 36.35
C GLU A 555 12.04 -30.36 36.50
N THR A 556 12.28 -29.46 35.55
CA THR A 556 13.41 -28.50 35.64
C THR A 556 13.08 -27.22 36.41
N GLY A 557 11.82 -27.00 36.77
CA GLY A 557 11.35 -25.91 37.61
C GLY A 557 11.32 -26.28 39.09
N ASP A 558 12.29 -25.77 39.85
CA ASP A 558 12.27 -25.54 41.30
C ASP A 558 11.87 -26.72 42.21
N ARG A 559 12.86 -27.52 42.64
CA ARG A 559 12.77 -28.39 43.83
C ARG A 559 13.54 -27.78 44.98
N ASP A 560 12.97 -26.79 45.65
CA ASP A 560 13.33 -26.46 47.03
C ASP A 560 12.17 -26.81 47.98
N VAL A 561 12.39 -27.93 48.70
CA VAL A 561 11.90 -28.33 50.03
C VAL A 561 10.55 -27.78 50.51
N VAL A 562 9.51 -28.62 50.48
CA VAL A 562 8.47 -28.65 51.54
C VAL A 562 8.09 -30.11 51.82
N GLU A 563 8.14 -30.49 53.09
CA GLU A 563 7.89 -31.83 53.64
C GLU A 563 6.42 -32.28 53.52
N ASP A 564 6.28 -33.61 53.49
CA ASP A 564 5.06 -34.41 53.56
C ASP A 564 4.12 -33.97 54.70
N GLU A 565 3.10 -33.16 54.43
CA GLU A 565 1.84 -33.17 55.22
C GLU A 565 0.68 -32.35 54.61
N GLN A 566 0.54 -32.25 53.28
CA GLN A 566 -0.68 -31.68 52.65
C GLN A 566 -0.99 -32.38 51.31
N ARG A 567 -1.56 -33.58 51.37
CA ARG A 567 -1.92 -34.36 50.16
C ARG A 567 -3.40 -34.36 49.83
N GLU A 568 -4.17 -33.37 50.29
CA GLU A 568 -5.62 -33.28 50.04
C GLU A 568 -6.15 -32.00 49.38
N ASP A 569 -5.34 -30.98 49.07
CA ASP A 569 -5.84 -29.73 48.46
C ASP A 569 -5.04 -29.28 47.21
N LEU A 570 -4.82 -30.19 46.25
CA LEU A 570 -4.35 -29.83 44.90
C LEU A 570 -5.54 -29.75 43.93
N ALA A 571 -6.47 -28.82 44.14
CA ALA A 571 -7.63 -28.67 43.26
C ALA A 571 -8.28 -27.29 43.29
N ALA A 572 -7.54 -26.21 43.01
CA ALA A 572 -8.17 -24.99 42.50
C ALA A 572 -7.14 -24.12 41.78
N ARG A 573 -7.35 -23.91 40.48
CA ARG A 573 -6.67 -22.86 39.71
C ARG A 573 -7.20 -21.48 40.18
N PRO A 574 -6.38 -20.42 40.20
CA PRO A 574 -6.87 -19.09 40.55
C PRO A 574 -7.90 -18.60 39.52
N ALA A 575 -9.13 -18.38 39.97
CA ALA A 575 -10.32 -18.11 39.14
C ALA A 575 -10.38 -16.69 38.51
N SER A 576 -9.40 -15.82 38.76
CA SER A 576 -9.58 -14.37 38.59
C SER A 576 -9.37 -13.81 37.18
N SER A 577 -9.04 -14.61 36.15
CA SER A 577 -9.06 -14.14 34.73
C SER A 577 -10.18 -14.78 33.90
N ILE A 578 -10.62 -15.99 34.26
CA ILE A 578 -11.47 -16.83 33.40
C ILE A 578 -12.91 -16.29 33.30
N THR A 579 -13.40 -15.65 34.37
CA THR A 579 -14.78 -15.10 34.43
C THR A 579 -14.95 -13.87 33.53
N ASP A 580 -13.96 -12.97 33.50
CA ASP A 580 -13.98 -11.76 32.68
C ASP A 580 -13.92 -12.09 31.18
N GLU A 581 -13.22 -13.16 30.80
CA GLU A 581 -13.10 -13.65 29.42
C GLU A 581 -14.44 -14.16 28.86
N TRP A 582 -15.31 -14.74 29.69
CA TRP A 582 -16.64 -15.21 29.24
C TRP A 582 -17.63 -14.07 29.04
N ASP A 583 -17.58 -13.04 29.88
CA ASP A 583 -18.37 -11.81 29.69
C ASP A 583 -17.98 -11.10 28.39
N MET A 584 -16.70 -11.17 27.99
CA MET A 584 -16.23 -10.72 26.68
C MET A 584 -16.79 -11.57 25.52
N VAL A 585 -16.88 -12.90 25.67
CA VAL A 585 -17.54 -13.79 24.69
C VAL A 585 -19.02 -13.43 24.53
N GLU A 586 -19.74 -13.24 25.62
CA GLU A 586 -21.16 -12.86 25.59
C GLU A 586 -21.38 -11.48 24.97
N SER A 587 -20.51 -10.51 25.25
CA SER A 587 -20.52 -9.17 24.66
C SER A 587 -20.23 -9.19 23.15
N ALA A 588 -19.15 -9.86 22.73
CA ALA A 588 -18.76 -9.98 21.33
C ALA A 588 -19.85 -10.69 20.48
N LEU A 589 -20.55 -11.66 21.08
CA LEU A 589 -21.60 -12.44 20.42
C LEU A 589 -23.02 -11.88 20.59
N SER A 590 -23.22 -10.81 21.36
CA SER A 590 -24.48 -10.09 21.50
C SER A 590 -24.58 -8.85 20.59
N GLY A 591 -23.43 -8.32 20.14
CA GLY A 591 -23.35 -7.20 19.18
C GLY A 591 -23.62 -7.54 17.71
N ALA A 592 -23.77 -8.82 17.35
CA ALA A 592 -24.18 -9.20 15.99
C ALA A 592 -25.69 -8.95 15.80
N PRO A 593 -26.13 -8.12 14.83
CA PRO A 593 -27.54 -7.87 14.63
C PRO A 593 -28.23 -9.18 14.28
N LYS A 594 -29.16 -9.61 15.15
CA LYS A 594 -30.15 -10.62 14.78
C LYS A 594 -30.93 -10.04 13.60
N SER A 595 -30.81 -10.64 12.43
CA SER A 595 -31.71 -10.37 11.30
C SER A 595 -33.13 -10.64 11.78
N ALA A 596 -33.87 -9.59 12.14
CA ALA A 596 -35.27 -9.69 12.45
C ALA A 596 -36.03 -10.10 11.18
N PRO A 597 -36.99 -11.03 11.25
CA PRO A 597 -37.92 -11.23 10.15
C PRO A 597 -38.72 -9.93 9.99
N THR A 598 -38.64 -9.32 8.80
CA THR A 598 -39.41 -8.14 8.44
C THR A 598 -40.88 -8.48 8.39
N ASP A 599 -41.60 -8.14 9.45
CA ASP A 599 -43.06 -7.99 9.46
C ASP A 599 -43.40 -6.79 10.34
N THR A 600 -43.39 -5.60 9.74
CA THR A 600 -44.08 -4.43 10.27
C THR A 600 -44.46 -3.52 9.11
N ALA A 601 -45.74 -3.57 8.77
CA ALA A 601 -46.41 -2.57 7.96
C ALA A 601 -46.31 -1.20 8.66
N VAL A 602 -45.75 -0.21 7.96
CA VAL A 602 -45.88 1.20 8.35
C VAL A 602 -46.98 1.80 7.50
N SER A 603 -48.07 2.18 8.17
CA SER A 603 -49.14 3.01 7.62
C SER A 603 -48.59 4.41 7.34
N LEU A 604 -48.75 4.87 6.10
CA LEU A 604 -48.63 6.28 5.74
C LEU A 604 -49.91 6.66 4.99
N ASP A 605 -50.86 7.22 5.73
CA ASP A 605 -51.97 8.00 5.19
C ASP A 605 -51.42 9.27 4.53
N GLY A 606 -51.78 9.51 3.27
CA GLY A 606 -51.53 10.78 2.58
C GLY A 606 -51.34 10.68 1.06
N LEU A 607 -52.43 10.43 0.32
CA LEU A 607 -52.80 10.96 -1.02
C LEU A 607 -51.68 11.53 -1.93
N SER A 608 -51.52 11.23 -3.23
CA SER A 608 -52.32 10.48 -4.22
C SER A 608 -51.61 10.46 -5.61
N VAL A 609 -51.38 9.26 -6.19
CA VAL A 609 -51.68 8.74 -7.57
C VAL A 609 -51.23 9.53 -8.84
N PRO A 610 -50.94 8.93 -10.04
CA PRO A 610 -50.75 7.52 -10.47
C PRO A 610 -49.44 7.23 -11.26
N MET A 611 -49.00 5.96 -11.30
CA MET A 611 -48.45 5.42 -12.55
C MET A 611 -48.77 3.93 -12.70
N ASN A 612 -49.21 3.57 -13.92
CA ASN A 612 -49.88 2.34 -14.31
C ASN A 612 -49.09 1.05 -14.02
N VAL A 613 -49.80 0.08 -13.44
CA VAL A 613 -49.43 -1.33 -13.42
C VAL A 613 -49.91 -1.97 -14.72
N ALA A 614 -49.00 -2.57 -15.48
CA ALA A 614 -49.32 -3.62 -16.45
C ALA A 614 -48.79 -4.95 -15.91
N SER A 615 -49.72 -5.87 -15.68
CA SER A 615 -49.55 -7.23 -15.14
C SER A 615 -48.73 -8.16 -16.05
N GLY A 616 -47.90 -9.01 -15.45
CA GLY A 616 -47.29 -10.14 -16.14
C GLY A 616 -46.54 -11.10 -15.20
N THR A 617 -47.24 -12.10 -14.70
CA THR A 617 -46.71 -13.30 -14.03
C THR A 617 -45.80 -14.12 -14.96
N VAL A 618 -44.56 -14.41 -14.55
CA VAL A 618 -43.80 -15.60 -15.01
C VAL A 618 -42.95 -16.14 -13.86
N SER A 619 -43.32 -17.33 -13.39
CA SER A 619 -42.55 -18.25 -12.55
C SER A 619 -41.36 -18.82 -13.32
N ASN A 620 -40.17 -18.88 -12.71
CA ASN A 620 -39.08 -19.74 -13.18
C ASN A 620 -38.30 -20.35 -12.00
N VAL A 621 -38.53 -21.63 -11.78
CA VAL A 621 -37.69 -22.56 -11.02
C VAL A 621 -36.69 -23.16 -12.01
N ILE A 622 -35.39 -23.15 -11.69
CA ILE A 622 -34.38 -23.90 -12.46
C ILE A 622 -33.61 -24.83 -11.53
N CYS A 623 -33.82 -26.13 -11.72
CA CYS A 623 -33.02 -27.22 -11.16
C CYS A 623 -31.73 -27.40 -11.97
N ILE A 624 -30.61 -27.64 -11.27
CA ILE A 624 -29.32 -27.97 -11.87
C ILE A 624 -29.08 -29.48 -11.74
N ALA A 625 -28.77 -30.16 -12.84
CA ALA A 625 -28.25 -31.53 -12.87
C ALA A 625 -26.77 -31.53 -13.34
N PRO A 626 -25.92 -32.45 -12.86
CA PRO A 626 -24.49 -32.44 -13.17
C PRO A 626 -24.20 -33.21 -14.47
N ARG A 627 -23.18 -32.79 -15.22
CA ARG A 627 -22.64 -33.56 -16.34
C ARG A 627 -21.14 -33.80 -16.22
N LYS A 628 -20.78 -35.03 -16.61
CA LYS A 628 -19.45 -35.57 -16.91
C LYS A 628 -18.72 -34.76 -17.97
#